data_AF-A0A7S0BFS5-F1
#
_entry.id   AF-A0A7S0BFS5-F1
#
_cell.length_a   1.000
_cell.length_b   1.000
_cell.length_c   1.000
_cell.angle_alpha   90.00
_cell.angle_beta   90.00
_cell.angle_gamma   90.00
#
_symmetry.space_group_name_H-M   'P 1'
#
loop_
_entity.id
_entity.type
_entity.pdbx_description
1 polymer ?
#
loop_
_entity_poly.entity_id
_entity_poly.type
_entity_poly.pdbx_seq_one_letter_code
_entity_poly.pdbx_strand_id
1 'polypeptide(L)'
;QRAGRAGRTGPGKCFRLYTEQAYRNEMLPTSVPELQRSNLANTVLTLKAMGINDLLHFDFMDAPPAQHMVSAMESLYSLGALDEEGLLTRLGRKMAEFPLEPMLSKMLLA
;
A
#
# COMPACT_ATOMS: atom_id res chain seq x y z
N GLN A 1 21.76 4.96 1.49
CA GLN A 1 21.17 6.31 1.39
C GLN A 1 21.64 7.29 2.49
N ARG A 2 21.48 7.00 3.80
CA ARG A 2 21.77 7.96 4.90
C ARG A 2 23.23 8.44 4.97
N ALA A 3 24.21 7.52 4.96
CA ALA A 3 25.63 7.89 4.96
C ALA A 3 26.04 8.70 3.72
N GLY A 4 25.48 8.37 2.55
CA GLY A 4 25.71 9.12 1.32
C GLY A 4 25.18 10.56 1.34
N ARG A 5 24.17 10.86 2.17
CA ARG A 5 23.68 12.25 2.34
C ARG A 5 24.68 13.14 3.07
N ALA A 6 25.52 12.57 3.94
CA ALA A 6 26.54 13.32 4.67
C ALA A 6 27.73 13.72 3.79
N GLY A 7 27.96 13.01 2.68
CA GLY A 7 29.10 13.21 1.79
C GLY A 7 28.74 13.69 0.37
N ARG A 8 27.63 14.42 0.20
CA ARG A 8 27.14 14.80 -1.13
C ARG A 8 28.07 15.77 -1.89
N THR A 9 28.80 16.61 -1.17
CA THR A 9 29.65 17.67 -1.74
C THR A 9 31.14 17.54 -1.37
N GLY A 10 31.47 16.74 -0.36
CA GLY A 10 32.84 16.55 0.12
C GLY A 10 32.88 15.47 1.22
N PRO A 11 34.03 15.30 1.89
CA PRO A 11 34.17 14.29 2.95
C PRO A 11 33.14 14.50 4.08
N GLY A 12 32.27 13.50 4.27
CA GLY A 12 31.22 13.51 5.29
C GLY A 12 31.46 12.48 6.38
N LYS A 13 30.95 12.75 7.60
CA LYS A 13 30.94 11.78 8.70
C LYS A 13 29.51 11.34 8.99
N CYS A 14 29.32 10.05 9.25
CA CYS A 14 28.04 9.47 9.65
C CYS A 14 28.24 8.66 10.93
N PHE A 15 27.70 9.16 12.03
CA PHE A 15 27.73 8.47 13.32
C PHE A 15 26.52 7.56 13.42
N ARG A 16 26.76 6.26 13.61
CA ARG A 16 25.74 5.21 13.75
C ARG A 16 25.69 4.79 15.20
N LEU A 17 24.53 4.89 15.84
CA LEU A 17 24.33 4.53 17.25
C LEU A 17 24.03 3.02 17.43
N TYR A 18 24.66 2.18 16.62
CA TYR A 18 24.53 0.72 16.62
C TYR A 18 25.85 0.08 16.21
N THR A 19 26.06 -1.19 16.55
CA THR A 19 27.30 -1.91 16.26
C THR A 19 27.45 -2.23 14.78
N GLU A 20 28.69 -2.42 14.33
CA GLU A 20 28.95 -2.84 12.95
C GLU A 20 28.39 -4.25 12.68
N GLN A 21 28.41 -5.13 13.69
CA GLN A 21 27.83 -6.47 13.58
C GLN A 21 26.32 -6.42 13.32
N ALA A 22 25.57 -5.60 14.06
CA ALA A 22 24.14 -5.43 13.85
C ALA A 22 23.84 -4.87 12.44
N TYR A 23 24.66 -3.93 11.97
CA TYR A 23 24.52 -3.38 10.62
C TYR A 23 24.69 -4.43 9.51
N ARG A 24 25.63 -5.36 9.67
CA ARG A 24 25.96 -6.35 8.64
C ARG A 24 25.07 -7.59 8.68
N ASN A 25 24.66 -8.01 9.87
CA ASN A 25 24.04 -9.33 10.07
C ASN A 25 22.55 -9.26 10.45
N GLU A 26 22.09 -8.16 11.04
CA GLU A 26 20.72 -8.06 11.59
C GLU A 26 19.81 -7.15 10.74
N MET A 27 20.38 -6.15 10.06
CA MET A 27 19.59 -5.22 9.25
C MET A 27 19.31 -5.76 7.85
N LEU A 28 18.07 -5.59 7.39
CA LEU A 28 17.72 -5.89 6.00
C LEU A 28 18.49 -4.95 5.04
N PRO A 29 19.05 -5.49 3.94
CA PRO A 29 19.79 -4.69 2.97
C PRO A 29 18.89 -3.71 2.21
N THR A 30 17.63 -4.08 2.00
CA THR A 30 16.60 -3.29 1.35
C THR A 30 15.37 -3.19 2.23
N SER A 31 14.63 -2.09 2.11
CA SER A 31 13.33 -1.96 2.76
C SER A 31 12.31 -2.85 2.06
N VAL A 32 11.49 -3.56 2.84
CA VAL A 32 10.33 -4.28 2.34
C VAL A 32 9.43 -3.34 1.50
N PRO A 33 8.87 -3.79 0.37
CA PRO A 33 7.95 -3.00 -0.44
C PRO A 33 6.79 -2.42 0.36
N GLU A 34 6.30 -1.25 -0.03
CA GLU A 34 5.14 -0.62 0.62
C GLU A 34 3.87 -1.45 0.45
N LEU A 35 3.67 -1.99 -0.76
CA LEU A 35 2.51 -2.81 -1.11
C LEU A 35 2.34 -4.05 -0.20
N GLN A 36 3.44 -4.56 0.37
CA GLN A 36 3.43 -5.70 1.28
C GLN A 36 3.22 -5.33 2.76
N ARG A 37 3.19 -4.03 3.09
CA ARG A 37 3.14 -3.54 4.49
C ARG A 37 1.92 -2.67 4.81
N SER A 38 1.35 -2.00 3.81
CA SER A 38 0.25 -1.06 4.01
C SER A 38 -1.13 -1.72 3.82
N ASN A 39 -2.17 -1.04 4.31
CA ASN A 39 -3.55 -1.40 3.97
C ASN A 39 -3.77 -1.16 2.47
N LEU A 40 -4.36 -2.14 1.79
CA LEU A 40 -4.59 -2.11 0.35
C LEU A 40 -6.00 -1.63 -0.03
N ALA A 41 -6.86 -1.27 0.92
CA ALA A 41 -8.24 -0.87 0.64
C ALA A 41 -8.34 0.25 -0.40
N ASN A 42 -7.55 1.32 -0.25
CA ASN A 42 -7.56 2.43 -1.21
C ASN A 42 -6.99 2.01 -2.59
N THR A 43 -5.90 1.23 -2.60
CA THR A 43 -5.29 0.71 -3.82
C THR A 43 -6.24 -0.21 -4.58
N VAL A 44 -6.91 -1.14 -3.88
CA VAL A 44 -7.90 -2.07 -4.44
C VAL A 44 -9.10 -1.32 -5.01
N LEU A 45 -9.61 -0.32 -4.30
CA LEU A 45 -10.69 0.53 -4.79
C LEU A 45 -10.30 1.22 -6.10
N THR A 46 -9.08 1.75 -6.17
CA THR A 46 -8.53 2.43 -7.35
C THR A 46 -8.35 1.45 -8.52
N LEU A 47 -7.76 0.27 -8.29
CA LEU A 47 -7.58 -0.75 -9.32
C LEU A 47 -8.92 -1.23 -9.90
N LYS A 48 -9.91 -1.45 -9.04
CA LYS A 48 -11.26 -1.82 -9.48
C LYS A 48 -11.95 -0.68 -10.24
N ALA A 49 -11.75 0.57 -9.84
CA ALA A 49 -12.26 1.74 -10.57
C ALA A 49 -11.61 1.89 -11.96
N MET A 50 -10.35 1.47 -12.13
CA MET A 50 -9.68 1.37 -13.44
C MET A 50 -10.20 0.23 -14.32
N GLY A 51 -11.06 -0.66 -13.79
CA GLY A 51 -11.62 -1.80 -14.51
C GLY A 51 -10.82 -3.10 -14.35
N ILE A 52 -9.86 -3.16 -13.44
CA ILE A 52 -9.08 -4.37 -13.15
C ILE A 52 -9.88 -5.24 -12.18
N ASN A 53 -10.53 -6.27 -12.72
CA ASN A 53 -11.39 -7.15 -11.93
C ASN A 53 -10.63 -8.33 -11.32
N ASP A 54 -9.64 -8.85 -12.03
CA ASP A 54 -8.80 -9.95 -11.57
C ASP A 54 -7.55 -9.40 -10.89
N LEU A 55 -7.65 -9.23 -9.58
CA LEU A 55 -6.54 -8.76 -8.76
C LEU A 55 -5.53 -9.86 -8.42
N LEU A 56 -5.89 -11.13 -8.57
CA LEU A 56 -5.01 -12.27 -8.26
C LEU A 56 -4.00 -12.51 -9.38
N HIS A 57 -4.40 -12.31 -10.63
CA HIS A 57 -3.52 -12.42 -11.80
C HIS A 57 -3.01 -11.06 -12.29
N PHE A 58 -3.21 -10.00 -11.51
CA PHE A 58 -2.63 -8.70 -11.85
C PHE A 58 -1.10 -8.75 -11.72
N ASP A 59 -0.41 -8.19 -12.71
CA ASP A 59 1.05 -8.22 -12.80
C ASP A 59 1.70 -7.20 -11.85
N PHE A 60 1.71 -7.53 -10.56
CA PHE A 60 2.42 -6.76 -9.55
C PHE A 60 3.92 -7.04 -9.61
N MET A 61 4.74 -5.99 -9.59
CA MET A 61 6.20 -6.11 -9.48
C MET A 61 6.62 -6.90 -8.23
N ASP A 62 5.99 -6.60 -7.10
CA ASP A 62 6.12 -7.34 -5.84
C ASP A 62 4.71 -7.61 -5.30
N ALA A 63 4.15 -8.78 -5.61
CA ALA A 63 2.79 -9.10 -5.22
C ALA A 63 2.58 -9.04 -3.69
N PRO A 64 1.46 -8.46 -3.21
CA PRO A 64 1.11 -8.50 -1.81
C PRO A 64 0.63 -9.91 -1.43
N PRO A 65 0.77 -10.32 -0.15
CA PRO A 65 0.17 -11.56 0.32
C PRO A 65 -1.35 -11.58 0.10
N ALA A 66 -1.90 -12.71 -0.35
CA ALA A 66 -3.32 -12.86 -0.67
C ALA A 66 -4.24 -12.47 0.50
N GLN A 67 -3.81 -12.72 1.74
CA GLN A 67 -4.57 -12.34 2.93
C GLN A 67 -4.83 -10.83 3.03
N HIS A 68 -3.86 -9.99 2.67
CA HIS A 68 -4.04 -8.53 2.67
C HIS A 68 -5.03 -8.07 1.60
N MET A 69 -5.02 -8.72 0.43
CA MET A 69 -5.97 -8.47 -0.64
C MET A 69 -7.40 -8.83 -0.20
N VAL A 70 -7.57 -10.00 0.42
CA VAL A 70 -8.87 -10.45 0.94
C VAL A 70 -9.39 -9.49 2.00
N SER A 71 -8.59 -9.14 3.01
CA SER A 71 -9.01 -8.19 4.05
C SER A 71 -9.36 -6.80 3.49
N ALA A 72 -8.67 -6.35 2.44
CA ALA A 72 -9.00 -5.10 1.77
C ALA A 72 -10.35 -5.18 1.04
N MET A 73 -10.62 -6.27 0.33
CA MET A 73 -11.91 -6.51 -0.34
C MET A 73 -13.06 -6.64 0.66
N GLU A 74 -12.88 -7.36 1.76
CA GLU A 74 -13.87 -7.48 2.85
C GLU A 74 -14.17 -6.11 3.49
N SER A 75 -13.16 -5.28 3.69
CA SER A 75 -13.32 -3.92 4.21
C SER A 75 -14.14 -3.06 3.25
N LEU A 76 -13.85 -3.12 1.95
CA LEU A 76 -14.59 -2.36 0.93
C LEU A 76 -16.04 -2.87 0.76
N TYR A 77 -16.26 -4.19 0.85
CA TYR A 77 -17.58 -4.79 0.86
C TYR A 77 -18.40 -4.32 2.07
N SER A 78 -17.81 -4.33 3.28
CA SER A 78 -18.44 -3.81 4.51
C SER A 78 -18.78 -2.31 4.42
N LEU A 79 -18.00 -1.55 3.64
CA LEU A 79 -18.28 -0.15 3.36
C LEU A 79 -19.38 0.06 2.31
N GLY A 80 -19.79 -0.98 1.58
CA GLY A 80 -20.75 -0.91 0.47
C GLY A 80 -20.13 -0.40 -0.84
N ALA A 81 -18.80 -0.37 -0.92
CA ALA A 81 -18.08 0.01 -2.13
C ALA A 81 -18.04 -1.11 -3.18
N LEU A 82 -18.10 -2.37 -2.72
CA LEU A 82 -18.17 -3.57 -3.55
C LEU A 82 -19.50 -4.31 -3.34
N ASP A 83 -19.97 -5.04 -4.35
CA ASP A 83 -21.08 -5.99 -4.27
C ASP A 83 -20.60 -7.42 -3.96
N GLU A 84 -21.54 -8.39 -3.90
CA GLU A 84 -21.26 -9.80 -3.61
C GLU A 84 -20.38 -10.45 -4.70
N GLU A 85 -20.46 -9.97 -5.94
CA GLU A 85 -19.60 -10.37 -7.04
C GLU A 85 -18.21 -9.71 -7.03
N GLY A 86 -17.95 -8.80 -6.08
CA GLY A 86 -16.68 -8.07 -5.96
C GLY A 86 -16.49 -7.00 -7.05
N LEU A 87 -17.57 -6.52 -7.65
CA LEU A 87 -17.62 -5.42 -8.59
C LEU A 87 -17.93 -4.10 -7.87
N LEU A 88 -17.59 -2.99 -8.53
CA LEU A 88 -17.70 -1.67 -7.94
C LEU A 88 -19.15 -1.15 -7.99
N THR A 89 -19.72 -0.85 -6.82
CA THR A 89 -21.07 -0.29 -6.72
C THR A 89 -21.11 1.18 -7.18
N ARG A 90 -22.32 1.75 -7.32
CA ARG A 90 -22.47 3.18 -7.58
C ARG A 90 -21.86 4.05 -6.47
N LEU A 91 -21.91 3.58 -5.23
CA LEU A 91 -21.26 4.24 -4.09
C LEU A 91 -19.75 4.12 -4.21
N GLY A 92 -19.22 2.93 -4.49
CA GLY A 92 -17.79 2.69 -4.69
C GLY A 92 -17.17 3.58 -5.77
N ARG A 93 -17.90 3.82 -6.87
CA ARG A 93 -17.42 4.72 -7.95
C ARG A 93 -17.23 6.14 -7.45
N LYS A 94 -18.24 6.66 -6.73
CA LYS A 94 -18.15 7.98 -6.11
C LYS A 94 -17.02 8.05 -5.08
N MET A 95 -16.83 6.99 -4.28
CA MET A 95 -15.74 6.94 -3.31
C MET A 95 -14.36 7.02 -3.96
N ALA A 96 -14.18 6.40 -5.14
CA ALA A 96 -12.92 6.42 -5.89
C ALA A 96 -12.59 7.79 -6.51
N GLU A 97 -13.56 8.70 -6.62
CA GLU A 97 -13.32 10.07 -7.09
C GLU A 97 -12.68 10.96 -6.00
N PHE A 98 -12.76 10.57 -4.73
CA PHE A 98 -12.17 11.33 -3.63
C PHE A 98 -10.71 10.88 -3.36
N PRO A 99 -9.77 11.82 -3.16
CA PRO A 99 -8.39 11.51 -2.80
C PRO A 99 -8.26 11.22 -1.29
N LEU A 100 -9.14 10.37 -0.76
CA LEU A 100 -9.26 10.06 0.66
C LEU A 100 -9.37 8.55 0.88
N GLU A 101 -9.07 8.11 2.09
CA GLU A 101 -9.30 6.71 2.49
C GLU A 101 -10.79 6.33 2.35
N PRO A 102 -11.11 5.09 1.91
CA PRO A 102 -12.49 4.66 1.68
C PRO A 102 -13.44 4.92 2.86
N MET A 103 -12.98 4.75 4.10
CA MET A 103 -13.80 5.04 5.28
C MET A 103 -14.20 6.53 5.37
N LEU A 104 -13.27 7.43 5.06
CA LEU A 104 -13.51 8.88 5.08
C LEU A 104 -14.40 9.30 3.91
N SER A 105 -14.15 8.74 2.72
CA SER A 105 -15.00 8.99 1.54
C SER A 105 -16.45 8.57 1.80
N LYS A 106 -16.66 7.44 2.50
CA LYS A 106 -18.02 7.01 2.91
C LYS A 106 -18.66 8.01 3.86
N MET A 107 -17.93 8.52 4.85
CA MET A 107 -18.46 9.52 5.79
C MET A 107 -18.89 10.82 5.09
N LEU A 108 -18.20 11.23 4.03
CA LEU A 108 -18.57 12.44 3.26
C LEU A 108 -19.75 12.22 2.32
N LEU A 109 -19.98 10.99 1.87
CA LEU A 109 -21.07 10.62 0.96
C LEU A 109 -22.36 10.22 1.69
N ALA A 110 -22.29 10.00 3.01
CA ALA A 110 -23.40 9.60 3.87
C ALA A 110 -24.38 10.74 4.16
#